data_AF-A0A836YXI0-F1
#
_entry.id   AF-A0A836YXI0-F1
#
_cell.length_a   1.000
_cell.length_b   1.000
_cell.length_c   1.000
_cell.angle_alpha   90.00
_cell.angle_beta   90.00
_cell.angle_gamma   90.00
#
_symmetry.space_group_name_H-M   'P 1'
#
loop_
_entity.id
_entity.type
_entity.pdbx_description
1 polymer ?
#
loop_
_entity_poly.entity_id
_entity_poly.type
_entity_poly.pdbx_seq_one_letter_code
_entity_poly.pdbx_strand_id
1 'polypeptide(L)'
;LAFFINHYFPHYVRSPSKSQLHRYLFERLPKVFASEKSCLEAIAAPRGEAKSTIVTQLSTLWCLVTQKKRYALLVMDSIDQAYPMLEAIKSELEFNQRLRIDFPEIAGAGRVWQSGTIITRANQKVQVAGSGKKLRGLRHGAYRPDLVILDDIENDEQVRNPEQRDKLHNWLKKTVLPLGSADGKLDVIYIGTILHYDSVLNRTLASKAWNTAHFKAVLKMPD
;
A
#
# COMPACT_ATOMS: atom_id res chain seq x y z
N LEU A 1 -10.22 8.88 7.00
CA LEU A 1 -8.87 9.05 6.40
C LEU A 1 -8.56 10.51 6.06
N ALA A 2 -9.41 11.23 5.34
CA ALA A 2 -9.14 12.63 4.96
C ALA A 2 -8.77 13.55 6.13
N PHE A 3 -9.53 13.48 7.25
CA PHE A 3 -9.22 14.26 8.46
C PHE A 3 -7.83 13.93 9.01
N PHE A 4 -7.52 12.64 9.17
CA PHE A 4 -6.22 12.17 9.64
C PHE A 4 -5.07 12.72 8.78
N ILE A 5 -5.20 12.60 7.46
CA ILE A 5 -4.18 13.10 6.54
C ILE A 5 -4.01 14.63 6.67
N ASN A 6 -5.10 15.38 6.62
CA ASN A 6 -5.04 16.85 6.72
C ASN A 6 -4.51 17.34 8.07
N HIS A 7 -4.83 16.62 9.16
CA HIS A 7 -4.45 17.03 10.51
C HIS A 7 -2.99 16.68 10.81
N TYR A 8 -2.59 15.42 10.58
CA TYR A 8 -1.27 14.94 10.97
C TYR A 8 -0.20 15.18 9.90
N PHE A 9 -0.59 15.36 8.64
CA PHE A 9 0.33 15.41 7.50
C PHE A 9 0.10 16.60 6.55
N PRO A 10 -0.04 17.84 7.07
CA PRO A 10 -0.31 19.00 6.23
C PRO A 10 0.81 19.27 5.20
N HIS A 11 2.04 18.80 5.45
CA HIS A 11 3.17 18.92 4.53
C HIS A 11 3.05 18.07 3.26
N TYR A 12 2.24 17.01 3.28
CA TYR A 12 1.94 16.18 2.10
C TYR A 12 0.70 16.65 1.34
N VAL A 13 -0.19 17.44 1.95
CA VAL A 13 -1.42 17.97 1.32
C VAL A 13 -1.30 19.48 1.13
N ARG A 14 -0.51 19.87 0.12
CA ARG A 14 -0.25 21.30 -0.18
C ARG A 14 -1.37 21.98 -0.96
N SER A 15 -2.20 21.22 -1.69
CA SER A 15 -3.33 21.77 -2.44
C SER A 15 -4.65 21.52 -1.72
N PRO A 16 -5.53 22.54 -1.59
CA PRO A 16 -6.89 22.35 -1.09
C PRO A 16 -7.77 21.55 -2.07
N SER A 17 -7.40 21.47 -3.36
CA SER A 17 -8.16 20.71 -4.36
C SER A 17 -7.88 19.22 -4.24
N LYS A 18 -8.92 18.41 -4.01
CA LYS A 18 -8.85 16.94 -4.04
C LYS A 18 -9.14 16.45 -5.45
N SER A 19 -8.31 15.56 -5.99
CA SER A 19 -8.60 14.88 -7.26
C SER A 19 -9.72 13.85 -7.10
N GLN A 20 -10.22 13.28 -8.21
CA GLN A 20 -11.20 12.18 -8.13
C GLN A 20 -10.61 10.96 -7.41
N LEU A 21 -9.32 10.66 -7.66
CA LEU A 21 -8.60 9.61 -6.95
C LEU A 21 -8.59 9.87 -5.44
N HIS A 22 -8.25 11.08 -5.00
CA HIS A 22 -8.17 11.39 -3.56
C HIS A 22 -9.51 11.19 -2.87
N ARG A 23 -10.62 11.64 -3.49
CA ARG A 23 -11.97 11.42 -2.96
C ARG A 23 -12.28 9.93 -2.83
N TYR A 24 -12.02 9.16 -3.88
CA TYR A 24 -12.22 7.72 -3.89
C TYR A 24 -11.41 7.03 -2.78
N LEU A 25 -10.12 7.32 -2.67
CA LEU A 25 -9.24 6.71 -1.66
C LEU A 25 -9.68 7.05 -0.23
N PHE A 26 -10.06 8.31 0.03
CA PHE A 26 -10.48 8.75 1.35
C PHE A 26 -11.79 8.11 1.83
N GLU A 27 -12.64 7.69 0.89
CA GLU A 27 -13.86 6.95 1.19
C GLU A 27 -13.61 5.43 1.26
N ARG A 28 -12.89 4.88 0.28
CA ARG A 28 -12.74 3.43 0.09
C ARG A 28 -11.83 2.79 1.13
N LEU A 29 -10.66 3.38 1.39
CA LEU A 29 -9.65 2.74 2.26
C LEU A 29 -10.15 2.54 3.70
N PRO A 30 -10.83 3.50 4.36
CA PRO A 30 -11.44 3.25 5.66
C PRO A 30 -12.44 2.09 5.67
N LYS A 31 -13.26 1.95 4.61
CA LYS A 31 -14.23 0.85 4.48
C LYS A 31 -13.52 -0.50 4.37
N VAL A 32 -12.45 -0.56 3.58
CA VAL A 32 -11.59 -1.75 3.45
C VAL A 32 -11.02 -2.15 4.80
N PHE A 33 -10.40 -1.21 5.53
CA PHE A 33 -9.77 -1.52 6.80
C PHE A 33 -10.77 -1.83 7.92
N ALA A 34 -12.00 -1.30 7.85
CA ALA A 34 -13.08 -1.59 8.79
C ALA A 34 -13.82 -2.91 8.52
N SER A 35 -13.76 -3.45 7.31
CA SER A 35 -14.39 -4.73 6.94
C SER A 35 -13.88 -5.89 7.79
N GLU A 36 -14.72 -6.87 8.11
CA GLU A 36 -14.29 -8.13 8.71
C GLU A 36 -13.76 -9.12 7.66
N LYS A 37 -14.23 -8.98 6.42
CA LYS A 37 -13.83 -9.81 5.27
C LYS A 37 -12.59 -9.24 4.59
N SER A 38 -11.76 -10.14 4.05
CA SER A 38 -10.64 -9.80 3.18
C SER A 38 -11.11 -8.96 1.98
N CYS A 39 -10.44 -7.83 1.73
CA CYS A 39 -10.72 -6.98 0.57
C CYS A 39 -9.56 -7.04 -0.44
N LEU A 40 -9.90 -7.17 -1.72
CA LEU A 40 -8.98 -7.10 -2.84
C LEU A 40 -9.28 -5.83 -3.64
N GLU A 41 -8.40 -4.85 -3.59
CA GLU A 41 -8.55 -3.56 -4.28
C GLU A 41 -7.52 -3.44 -5.40
N ALA A 42 -7.96 -3.16 -6.63
CA ALA A 42 -7.06 -2.85 -7.75
C ALA A 42 -7.39 -1.46 -8.30
N ILE A 43 -6.41 -0.56 -8.28
CA ILE A 43 -6.62 0.85 -8.57
C ILE A 43 -5.56 1.29 -9.60
N ALA A 44 -6.01 1.73 -10.76
CA ALA A 44 -5.17 2.41 -11.74
C ALA A 44 -5.34 3.91 -11.65
N ALA A 45 -4.24 4.63 -11.53
CA ALA A 45 -4.20 6.08 -11.54
C ALA A 45 -2.95 6.59 -12.28
N PRO A 46 -3.01 7.78 -12.88
CA PRO A 46 -1.86 8.36 -13.57
C PRO A 46 -0.73 8.71 -12.59
N ARG A 47 0.48 8.89 -13.12
CA ARG A 47 1.61 9.43 -12.36
C ARG A 47 1.28 10.86 -11.88
N GLY A 48 1.86 11.26 -10.75
CA GLY A 48 1.68 12.62 -10.20
C GLY A 48 0.50 12.80 -9.24
N GLU A 49 -0.35 11.79 -9.03
CA GLU A 49 -1.53 11.88 -8.15
C GLU A 49 -1.26 11.64 -6.65
N ALA A 50 0.02 11.60 -6.23
CA ALA A 50 0.45 11.27 -4.86
C ALA A 50 -0.08 9.91 -4.35
N LYS A 51 -0.31 8.96 -5.26
CA LYS A 51 -0.90 7.64 -4.97
C LYS A 51 -0.09 6.85 -3.95
N SER A 52 1.24 6.79 -4.10
CA SER A 52 2.14 6.09 -3.18
C SER A 52 2.17 6.75 -1.79
N THR A 53 2.13 8.09 -1.74
CA THR A 53 2.01 8.82 -0.47
C THR A 53 0.72 8.47 0.25
N ILE A 54 -0.44 8.54 -0.42
CA ILE A 54 -1.73 8.30 0.24
C ILE A 54 -1.93 6.82 0.58
N VAL A 55 -1.76 5.93 -0.39
CA VAL A 55 -2.08 4.51 -0.25
C VAL A 55 -1.01 3.78 0.55
N THR A 56 0.27 3.98 0.24
CA THR A 56 1.34 3.19 0.85
C THR A 56 1.82 3.79 2.16
N GLN A 57 2.18 5.07 2.18
CA GLN A 57 2.71 5.71 3.39
C GLN A 57 1.60 6.03 4.41
N LEU A 58 0.68 6.92 4.04
CA LEU A 58 -0.26 7.52 4.97
C LEU A 58 -1.34 6.54 5.44
N SER A 59 -1.80 5.64 4.57
CA SER A 59 -2.77 4.62 4.98
C SER A 59 -2.15 3.53 5.85
N THR A 60 -0.86 3.21 5.67
CA THR A 60 -0.12 2.35 6.60
C THR A 60 -0.03 3.02 7.97
N LEU A 61 0.39 4.28 8.03
CA LEU A 61 0.41 5.06 9.29
C LEU A 61 -0.97 5.10 9.96
N TRP A 62 -2.04 5.34 9.19
CA TRP A 62 -3.40 5.30 9.70
C TRP A 62 -3.74 3.92 10.31
N CYS A 63 -3.40 2.83 9.63
CA CYS A 63 -3.63 1.47 10.14
C CYS A 63 -2.83 1.18 11.42
N LEU A 64 -1.61 1.72 11.53
CA LEU A 64 -0.77 1.58 12.72
C LEU A 64 -1.39 2.29 13.92
N VAL A 65 -1.71 3.58 13.79
CA VAL A 65 -2.25 4.39 14.90
C VAL A 65 -3.66 3.98 15.31
N THR A 66 -4.48 3.50 14.37
CA THR A 66 -5.81 2.95 14.68
C THR A 66 -5.77 1.47 15.09
N GLN A 67 -4.57 0.88 15.13
CA GLN A 67 -4.33 -0.53 15.43
C GLN A 67 -5.17 -1.52 14.60
N LYS A 68 -5.60 -1.10 13.41
CA LYS A 68 -6.41 -1.92 12.50
C LYS A 68 -5.61 -3.03 11.83
N LYS A 69 -4.28 -2.90 11.80
CA LYS A 69 -3.36 -3.88 11.21
C LYS A 69 -2.21 -4.22 12.15
N ARG A 70 -1.85 -5.49 12.18
CA ARG A 70 -0.76 -6.05 12.98
C ARG A 70 0.48 -6.32 12.16
N TYR A 71 0.32 -6.62 10.87
CA TYR A 71 1.43 -6.93 9.99
C TYR A 71 1.18 -6.47 8.54
N ALA A 72 1.75 -5.32 8.20
CA ALA A 72 1.74 -4.77 6.85
C ALA A 72 2.98 -5.18 6.05
N LEU A 73 2.77 -5.65 4.82
CA LEU A 73 3.80 -5.88 3.82
C LEU A 73 3.64 -4.89 2.67
N LEU A 74 4.66 -4.06 2.44
CA LEU A 74 4.67 -3.09 1.33
C LEU A 74 5.58 -3.63 0.24
N VAL A 75 5.06 -3.75 -0.97
CA VAL A 75 5.78 -4.26 -2.13
C VAL A 75 5.82 -3.19 -3.21
N MET A 76 7.01 -2.89 -3.70
CA MET A 76 7.23 -2.03 -4.86
C MET A 76 7.95 -2.81 -5.96
N ASP A 77 8.18 -2.21 -7.13
CA ASP A 77 8.91 -2.87 -8.23
C ASP A 77 10.26 -3.43 -7.74
N SER A 78 11.06 -2.61 -7.05
CA SER A 78 12.33 -3.03 -6.44
C SER A 78 12.38 -2.80 -4.92
N ILE A 79 13.27 -3.54 -4.24
CA ILE A 79 13.50 -3.33 -2.80
C ILE A 79 14.11 -1.95 -2.53
N ASP A 80 14.95 -1.45 -3.44
CA ASP A 80 15.61 -0.16 -3.32
C ASP A 80 14.62 1.00 -3.40
N GLN A 81 13.50 0.83 -4.12
CA GLN A 81 12.38 1.77 -4.08
C GLN A 81 11.57 1.66 -2.78
N ALA A 82 11.45 0.44 -2.23
CA ALA A 82 10.68 0.19 -1.03
C ALA A 82 11.38 0.68 0.25
N TYR A 83 12.72 0.76 0.28
CA TYR A 83 13.47 1.29 1.43
C TYR A 83 13.12 2.76 1.75
N PRO A 84 13.21 3.73 0.80
CA PRO A 84 12.76 5.10 1.05
C PRO A 84 11.31 5.20 1.52
N MET A 85 10.41 4.34 1.04
CA MET A 85 9.02 4.30 1.49
C MET A 85 8.92 3.94 2.98
N LEU A 86 9.67 2.94 3.43
CA LEU A 86 9.70 2.60 4.86
C LEU A 86 10.38 3.68 5.69
N GLU A 87 11.44 4.31 5.20
CA GLU A 87 12.09 5.44 5.87
C GLU A 87 11.15 6.65 6.02
N ALA A 88 10.29 6.90 5.04
CA ALA A 88 9.27 7.95 5.14
C ALA A 88 8.22 7.64 6.23
N ILE A 89 7.82 6.37 6.38
CA ILE A 89 6.94 5.94 7.48
C ILE A 89 7.65 6.07 8.84
N LYS A 90 8.90 5.62 8.93
CA LYS A 90 9.72 5.73 10.16
C LYS A 90 9.89 7.18 10.59
N SER A 91 10.20 8.05 9.65
CA SER A 91 10.40 9.49 9.89
C SER A 91 9.15 10.13 10.48
N GLU A 92 7.96 9.81 9.98
CA GLU A 92 6.70 10.28 10.55
C GLU A 92 6.47 9.74 11.96
N LEU A 93 6.72 8.45 12.19
CA LEU A 93 6.58 7.86 13.53
C LEU A 93 7.56 8.50 14.53
N GLU A 94 8.79 8.80 14.12
CA GLU A 94 9.82 9.37 14.99
C GLU A 94 9.63 10.86 15.26
N PHE A 95 9.37 11.65 14.22
CA PHE A 95 9.54 13.10 14.28
C PHE A 95 8.24 13.90 14.16
N ASN A 96 7.12 13.28 13.78
CA ASN A 96 5.84 13.98 13.72
C ASN A 96 5.32 14.27 15.14
N GLN A 97 5.41 15.54 15.54
CA GLN A 97 4.98 15.97 16.89
C GLN A 97 3.50 15.70 17.15
N ARG A 98 2.64 15.81 16.12
CA ARG A 98 1.20 15.56 16.27
C ARG A 98 0.93 14.09 16.56
N LEU A 99 1.59 13.18 15.85
CA LEU A 99 1.51 11.75 16.15
C LEU A 99 2.08 11.42 17.53
N ARG A 100 3.17 12.08 17.94
CA ARG A 100 3.79 11.85 19.24
C ARG A 100 2.89 12.25 20.42
N ILE A 101 2.14 13.33 20.26
CA ILE A 101 1.21 13.82 21.29
C ILE A 101 -0.01 12.91 21.38
N ASP A 102 -0.62 12.57 20.24
CA ASP A 102 -1.92 11.87 20.22
C ASP A 102 -1.80 10.33 20.28
N PHE A 103 -0.68 9.76 19.82
CA PHE A 103 -0.43 8.31 19.75
C PHE A 103 0.96 7.92 20.33
N PRO A 104 1.27 8.27 21.60
CA PRO A 104 2.57 8.02 22.20
C PRO A 104 2.94 6.52 22.29
N GLU A 105 1.93 5.63 22.27
CA GLU A 105 2.09 4.17 22.26
C GLU A 105 2.59 3.61 20.93
N ILE A 106 2.51 4.39 19.84
CA ILE A 106 3.01 4.03 18.51
C ILE A 106 4.23 4.87 18.13
N ALA A 107 4.22 6.16 18.46
CA ALA A 107 5.23 7.12 18.04
C ALA A 107 6.62 6.81 18.62
N GLY A 108 7.65 7.01 17.81
CA GLY A 108 9.05 6.72 18.09
C GLY A 108 9.50 5.36 17.54
N ALA A 109 10.82 5.15 17.58
CA ALA A 109 11.42 3.87 17.22
C ALA A 109 10.95 2.76 18.17
N GLY A 110 10.52 1.64 17.60
CA GLY A 110 10.25 0.42 18.34
C GLY A 110 11.46 -0.54 18.35
N ARG A 111 11.25 -1.76 18.84
CA ARG A 111 12.34 -2.71 19.14
C ARG A 111 13.15 -3.20 17.93
N VAL A 112 12.58 -3.11 16.72
CA VAL A 112 13.27 -3.42 15.47
C VAL A 112 13.04 -2.24 14.55
N TRP A 113 14.13 -1.66 14.03
CA TRP A 113 14.07 -0.41 13.27
C TRP A 113 15.06 -0.38 12.11
N GLN A 114 14.95 -1.37 11.23
CA GLN A 114 15.88 -1.62 10.12
C GLN A 114 15.32 -1.08 8.79
N SER A 115 16.18 -0.94 7.78
CA SER A 115 15.79 -0.44 6.45
C SER A 115 14.69 -1.28 5.79
N GLY A 116 14.70 -2.60 5.98
CA GLY A 116 13.74 -3.53 5.38
C GLY A 116 12.55 -3.92 6.26
N THR A 117 12.59 -3.63 7.56
CA THR A 117 11.58 -4.08 8.52
C THR A 117 11.63 -3.24 9.79
N ILE A 118 10.45 -2.86 10.27
CA ILE A 118 10.27 -2.26 11.60
C ILE A 118 9.22 -3.01 12.42
N ILE A 119 9.36 -2.92 13.74
CA ILE A 119 8.33 -3.27 14.70
C ILE A 119 8.06 -2.03 15.54
N THR A 120 6.81 -1.54 15.51
CA THR A 120 6.37 -0.36 16.27
C THR A 120 6.35 -0.62 17.78
N ARG A 121 6.18 0.43 18.58
CA ARG A 121 6.06 0.32 20.05
C ARG A 121 4.84 -0.48 20.50
N ALA A 122 3.72 -0.44 19.76
CA ALA A 122 2.58 -1.33 19.96
C ALA A 122 2.74 -2.72 19.29
N ASN A 123 3.98 -3.13 18.97
CA ASN A 123 4.29 -4.46 18.48
C ASN A 123 3.59 -4.83 17.15
N GLN A 124 3.36 -3.85 16.27
CA GLN A 124 2.93 -4.11 14.88
C GLN A 124 4.15 -4.15 13.97
N LYS A 125 4.14 -5.01 12.97
CA LYS A 125 5.26 -5.16 12.02
C LYS A 125 4.93 -4.47 10.69
N VAL A 126 5.89 -3.71 10.17
CA VAL A 126 5.89 -3.26 8.78
C VAL A 126 7.14 -3.82 8.11
N GLN A 127 6.97 -4.52 7.01
CA GLN A 127 8.07 -5.09 6.23
C GLN A 127 7.94 -4.64 4.78
N VAL A 128 9.08 -4.45 4.11
CA VAL A 128 9.11 -4.13 2.68
C VAL A 128 9.71 -5.25 1.84
N ALA A 129 9.30 -5.31 0.57
CA ALA A 129 9.81 -6.26 -0.42
C ALA A 129 9.82 -5.65 -1.83
N GLY A 130 10.67 -6.21 -2.70
CA GLY A 130 10.56 -6.00 -4.14
C GLY A 130 9.63 -7.03 -4.80
N SER A 131 9.11 -6.71 -5.98
CA SER A 131 8.28 -7.60 -6.78
C SER A 131 9.02 -8.90 -7.12
N GLY A 132 8.28 -10.01 -7.26
CA GLY A 132 8.87 -11.31 -7.63
C GLY A 132 9.71 -12.03 -6.56
N LYS A 133 9.93 -11.43 -5.38
CA LYS A 133 10.69 -12.06 -4.28
C LYS A 133 9.93 -13.18 -3.59
N LYS A 134 10.64 -14.05 -2.87
CA LYS A 134 10.02 -15.11 -2.05
C LYS A 134 9.41 -14.48 -0.79
N LEU A 135 8.08 -14.52 -0.67
CA LEU A 135 7.33 -13.98 0.47
C LEU A 135 6.66 -15.06 1.34
N ARG A 136 6.79 -16.33 0.99
CA ARG A 136 6.16 -17.43 1.74
C ARG A 136 6.83 -17.59 3.10
N GLY A 137 6.04 -17.91 4.12
CA GLY A 137 6.54 -18.14 5.49
C GLY A 137 6.78 -16.87 6.31
N LEU A 138 6.48 -15.70 5.76
CA LEU A 138 6.53 -14.44 6.52
C LEU A 138 5.59 -14.50 7.73
N ARG A 139 6.13 -14.17 8.90
CA ARG A 139 5.41 -14.13 10.17
C ARG A 139 5.92 -13.04 11.11
N HIS A 140 5.07 -12.64 12.03
CA HIS A 140 5.36 -11.79 13.18
C HIS A 140 4.77 -12.44 14.43
N GLY A 141 5.57 -13.25 15.13
CA GLY A 141 5.05 -14.17 16.15
C GLY A 141 4.03 -15.14 15.54
N ALA A 142 2.81 -15.16 16.09
CA ALA A 142 1.69 -15.96 15.57
C ALA A 142 0.97 -15.33 14.36
N TYR A 143 1.29 -14.09 14.01
CA TYR A 143 0.56 -13.34 12.98
C TYR A 143 1.21 -13.48 11.60
N ARG A 144 0.37 -13.71 10.59
CA ARG A 144 0.72 -13.55 9.17
C ARG A 144 0.39 -12.13 8.71
N PRO A 145 0.87 -11.70 7.53
CA PRO A 145 0.46 -10.42 6.96
C PRO A 145 -1.07 -10.31 6.91
N ASP A 146 -1.61 -9.20 7.41
CA ASP A 146 -3.03 -8.85 7.36
C ASP A 146 -3.31 -7.65 6.45
N LEU A 147 -2.25 -7.02 5.94
CA LEU A 147 -2.28 -6.01 4.89
C LEU A 147 -1.11 -6.23 3.92
N VAL A 148 -1.39 -6.26 2.63
CA VAL A 148 -0.39 -6.18 1.57
C VAL A 148 -0.72 -4.98 0.68
N ILE A 149 0.25 -4.10 0.48
CA ILE A 149 0.15 -2.99 -0.47
C ILE A 149 1.14 -3.25 -1.61
N LEU A 150 0.64 -3.36 -2.83
CA LEU A 150 1.40 -3.48 -4.06
C LEU A 150 1.37 -2.11 -4.75
N ASP A 151 2.50 -1.39 -4.76
CA ASP A 151 2.59 -0.03 -5.28
C ASP A 151 3.55 0.02 -6.46
N ASP A 152 2.99 0.26 -7.66
CA ASP A 152 3.75 0.29 -8.92
C ASP A 152 4.72 -0.91 -9.04
N ILE A 153 4.24 -2.14 -8.89
CA ILE A 153 5.08 -3.37 -8.94
C ILE A 153 5.54 -3.78 -10.36
N GLU A 154 5.26 -2.95 -11.36
CA GLU A 154 5.62 -3.17 -12.77
C GLU A 154 6.53 -2.04 -13.23
N ASN A 155 7.49 -2.33 -14.12
CA ASN A 155 8.33 -1.32 -14.76
C ASN A 155 8.29 -1.39 -16.29
N ASP A 156 8.70 -0.30 -16.93
CA ASP A 156 8.60 -0.06 -18.37
C ASP A 156 9.37 -1.09 -19.22
N GLU A 157 10.41 -1.71 -18.67
CA GLU A 157 11.22 -2.73 -19.36
C GLU A 157 10.54 -4.10 -19.28
N GLN A 158 10.25 -4.58 -18.07
CA GLN A 158 9.69 -5.90 -17.85
C GLN A 158 8.28 -6.03 -18.41
N VAL A 159 7.48 -4.96 -18.37
CA VAL A 159 6.11 -4.99 -18.86
C VAL A 159 6.03 -5.24 -20.37
N ARG A 160 7.09 -4.97 -21.13
CA ARG A 160 7.13 -5.25 -22.58
C ARG A 160 7.23 -6.74 -22.89
N ASN A 161 7.80 -7.54 -21.99
CA ASN A 161 7.98 -8.98 -22.17
C ASN A 161 6.75 -9.75 -21.65
N PRO A 162 6.00 -10.47 -22.52
CA PRO A 162 4.83 -11.25 -22.12
C PRO A 162 5.11 -12.31 -21.03
N GLU A 163 6.25 -13.00 -21.12
CA GLU A 163 6.63 -14.03 -20.14
C GLU A 163 6.89 -13.43 -18.76
N GLN A 164 7.48 -12.23 -18.69
CA GLN A 164 7.68 -11.51 -17.42
C GLN A 164 6.34 -11.08 -16.83
N ARG A 165 5.40 -10.60 -17.65
CA ARG A 165 4.03 -10.29 -17.19
C ARG A 165 3.33 -11.53 -16.64
N ASP A 166 3.43 -12.67 -17.32
CA ASP A 166 2.85 -13.94 -16.87
C ASP A 166 3.50 -14.42 -15.58
N LYS A 167 4.83 -14.30 -15.45
CA LYS A 167 5.56 -14.63 -14.24
C LYS A 167 5.13 -13.76 -13.06
N LEU A 168 5.00 -12.45 -13.25
CA LEU A 168 4.55 -11.53 -12.20
C LEU A 168 3.09 -11.76 -11.82
N HIS A 169 2.21 -12.02 -12.79
CA HIS A 169 0.81 -12.38 -12.53
C HIS A 169 0.68 -13.69 -11.75
N ASN A 170 1.48 -14.69 -12.11
CA ASN A 170 1.56 -15.95 -11.38
C ASN A 170 2.12 -15.74 -9.97
N TRP A 171 3.10 -14.86 -9.80
CA TRP A 171 3.63 -14.49 -8.50
C TRP A 171 2.58 -13.81 -7.63
N LEU A 172 1.82 -12.85 -8.16
CA LEU A 172 0.68 -12.23 -7.46
C LEU A 172 -0.31 -13.29 -6.96
N LYS A 173 -0.76 -14.18 -7.86
CA LYS A 173 -1.75 -15.22 -7.54
C LYS A 173 -1.25 -16.29 -6.57
N LYS A 174 -0.04 -16.80 -6.77
CA LYS A 174 0.48 -17.99 -6.06
C LYS A 174 1.36 -17.65 -4.86
N THR A 175 1.76 -16.40 -4.71
CA THR A 175 2.65 -15.95 -3.63
C THR A 175 1.99 -14.91 -2.75
N VAL A 176 1.37 -13.87 -3.33
CA VAL A 176 0.81 -12.74 -2.54
C VAL A 176 -0.58 -13.05 -1.99
N LEU A 177 -1.52 -13.48 -2.83
CA LEU A 177 -2.89 -13.76 -2.39
C LEU A 177 -3.00 -14.83 -1.27
N PRO A 178 -2.15 -15.87 -1.21
CA PRO A 178 -2.19 -16.84 -0.11
C PRO A 178 -1.30 -16.46 1.10
N LEU A 179 -0.85 -15.21 1.23
CA LEU A 179 -0.02 -14.79 2.39
C LEU A 179 -0.77 -14.77 3.71
N GLY A 180 -2.09 -14.57 3.66
CA GLY A 180 -2.94 -14.51 4.84
C GLY A 180 -2.92 -15.81 5.65
N SER A 181 -3.46 -15.75 6.87
CA SER A 181 -3.86 -16.96 7.59
C SER A 181 -5.12 -17.54 6.99
N ALA A 182 -5.28 -18.87 7.06
CA ALA A 182 -6.45 -19.57 6.51
C ALA A 182 -7.78 -18.98 7.04
N ASP A 183 -7.82 -18.65 8.32
CA ASP A 183 -9.01 -18.12 9.00
C ASP A 183 -8.93 -16.61 9.31
N GLY A 184 -7.91 -15.91 8.79
CA GLY A 184 -7.71 -14.50 9.10
C GLY A 184 -7.85 -13.60 7.89
N LYS A 185 -8.27 -12.36 8.16
CA LYS A 185 -8.42 -11.32 7.15
C LYS A 185 -7.07 -10.94 6.53
N LEU A 186 -7.03 -10.87 5.21
CA LEU A 186 -5.95 -10.28 4.43
C LEU A 186 -6.54 -9.22 3.50
N ASP A 187 -6.15 -7.96 3.70
CA ASP A 187 -6.43 -6.92 2.69
C ASP A 187 -5.27 -6.83 1.71
N VAL A 188 -5.56 -6.83 0.42
CA VAL A 188 -4.58 -6.62 -0.65
C VAL A 188 -4.99 -5.40 -1.45
N ILE A 189 -4.12 -4.38 -1.48
CA ILE A 189 -4.34 -3.15 -2.23
C ILE A 189 -3.27 -3.07 -3.30
N TYR A 190 -3.66 -3.19 -4.57
CA TYR A 190 -2.81 -2.97 -5.72
C TYR A 190 -3.10 -1.61 -6.33
N ILE A 191 -2.18 -0.67 -6.16
CA ILE A 191 -2.23 0.67 -6.74
C ILE A 191 -1.10 0.81 -7.77
N GLY A 192 -1.39 1.38 -8.93
CA GLY A 192 -0.33 1.65 -9.89
C GLY A 192 -0.75 2.42 -11.12
N THR A 193 0.19 2.56 -12.04
CA THR A 193 -0.01 3.17 -13.36
C THR A 193 -0.08 2.08 -14.41
N ILE A 194 -1.03 2.16 -15.35
CA ILE A 194 -1.08 1.23 -16.48
C ILE A 194 0.07 1.53 -17.44
N LEU A 195 1.04 0.62 -17.51
CA LEU A 195 2.20 0.74 -18.41
C LEU A 195 1.99 0.00 -19.75
N HIS A 196 1.03 -0.94 -19.79
CA HIS A 196 0.77 -1.76 -20.97
C HIS A 196 -0.69 -2.25 -20.97
N TYR A 197 -1.29 -2.44 -22.14
CA TYR A 197 -2.68 -2.92 -22.26
C TYR A 197 -2.88 -4.33 -21.67
N ASP A 198 -1.80 -5.10 -21.57
CA ASP A 198 -1.78 -6.44 -20.98
C ASP A 198 -0.95 -6.50 -19.68
N SER A 199 -0.74 -5.36 -19.02
CA SER A 199 -0.03 -5.32 -17.74
C SER A 199 -0.76 -6.14 -16.67
N VAL A 200 -0.03 -6.59 -15.65
CA VAL A 200 -0.61 -7.34 -14.52
C VAL A 200 -1.67 -6.51 -13.80
N LEU A 201 -1.45 -5.21 -13.64
CA LEU A 201 -2.49 -4.31 -13.13
C LEU A 201 -3.73 -4.33 -14.02
N ASN A 202 -3.60 -4.22 -15.35
CA ASN A 202 -4.77 -4.24 -16.24
C ASN A 202 -5.52 -5.58 -16.20
N ARG A 203 -4.79 -6.70 -16.17
CA ARG A 203 -5.37 -8.04 -15.97
C ARG A 203 -6.10 -8.16 -14.63
N THR A 204 -5.58 -7.50 -13.59
CA THR A 204 -6.20 -7.48 -12.26
C THR A 204 -7.46 -6.64 -12.26
N LEU A 205 -7.47 -5.48 -12.93
CA LEU A 205 -8.65 -4.64 -13.10
C LEU A 205 -9.80 -5.32 -13.85
N ALA A 206 -9.49 -6.25 -14.76
CA ALA A 206 -10.49 -7.03 -15.48
C ALA A 206 -11.06 -8.21 -14.67
N SER A 207 -10.48 -8.54 -13.51
CA SER A 207 -10.88 -9.68 -12.70
C SER A 207 -12.08 -9.36 -11.79
N LYS A 208 -13.12 -10.19 -11.85
CA LYS A 208 -14.30 -10.09 -10.97
C LYS A 208 -13.99 -10.35 -9.48
N ALA A 209 -12.82 -10.91 -9.17
CA ALA A 209 -12.41 -11.16 -7.79
C ALA A 209 -11.98 -9.88 -7.05
N TRP A 210 -11.70 -8.80 -7.78
CA TRP A 210 -11.19 -7.55 -7.23
C TRP A 210 -12.28 -6.47 -7.29
N ASN A 211 -12.31 -5.60 -6.29
CA ASN A 211 -12.94 -4.31 -6.42
C ASN A 211 -11.99 -3.37 -7.17
N THR A 212 -12.46 -2.75 -8.25
CA THR A 212 -11.58 -2.08 -9.21
C THR A 212 -11.96 -0.62 -9.43
N ALA A 213 -10.96 0.23 -9.66
CA ALA A 213 -11.15 1.63 -10.04
C ALA A 213 -10.07 2.09 -11.01
N HIS A 214 -10.45 2.88 -12.01
CA HIS A 214 -9.54 3.40 -13.03
C HIS A 214 -9.75 4.91 -13.20
N PHE A 215 -8.68 5.68 -12.96
CA PHE A 215 -8.66 7.13 -13.06
C PHE A 215 -7.78 7.56 -14.25
N LYS A 216 -8.22 8.58 -14.98
CA LYS A 216 -7.51 9.14 -16.15
C LYS A 216 -6.93 10.52 -15.81
N ALA A 217 -5.75 10.82 -16.37
CA ALA A 217 -5.11 12.14 -16.20
C ALA A 217 -5.91 13.28 -16.86
N VAL A 218 -6.51 13.00 -18.02
CA VAL A 218 -7.34 13.93 -18.77
C VAL A 218 -8.77 13.41 -18.78
N LEU A 219 -9.69 14.17 -18.17
CA LEU A 219 -11.11 13.81 -18.09
C LEU A 219 -11.86 14.15 -19.39
N LYS A 220 -11.46 15.24 -20.06
CA LYS A 220 -11.91 15.64 -21.40
C LYS A 220 -10.72 16.31 -22.09
N MET A 221 -10.43 15.95 -23.34
CA MET A 221 -9.46 16.70 -24.13
C MET A 221 -9.98 18.14 -24.32
N PRO A 222 -9.10 19.16 -24.31
CA PRO A 222 -9.51 20.49 -24.73
C PRO A 222 -9.99 20.41 -26.18
N ASP A 223 -11.10 21.10 -26.46
CA ASP A 223 -11.67 21.22 -27.81
C ASP A 223 -10.74 22.04 -28.72
#